data_AF-Q0JN82-F1
#
_entry.id   AF-Q0JN82-F1
#
_cell.length_a   1.000
_cell.length_b   1.000
_cell.length_c   1.000
_cell.angle_alpha   90.00
_cell.angle_beta   90.00
_cell.angle_gamma   90.00
#
_symmetry.space_group_name_H-M   'P 1'
#
loop_
_entity.id
_entity.type
_entity.pdbx_description
1 polymer ?
#
loop_
_entity_poly.entity_id
_entity_poly.type
_entity_poly.pdbx_seq_one_letter_code
_entity_poly.pdbx_strand_id
1 'polypeptide(L)'
;MAHPVAEADEKSPFGRLTAEEFYARHGVVNSSSTFVNPRGLRIFTQRWVPAGVDAPLLGAIAVVHGFTGESSWMVQLTAVHFAKAGFAVNPIRD
;
A
#
# COMPACT_ATOMS: atom_id res chain seq x y z
N MET A 1 12.62 12.16 3.45
CA MET A 1 12.77 10.74 3.08
C MET A 1 12.36 10.59 1.62
N ALA A 2 13.18 9.96 0.77
CA ALA A 2 12.87 9.87 -0.66
C ALA A 2 11.58 9.06 -0.91
N HIS A 3 10.78 9.50 -1.89
CA HIS A 3 9.58 8.79 -2.30
C HIS A 3 9.96 7.48 -3.04
N PRO A 4 9.26 6.36 -2.81
CA PRO A 4 9.61 5.06 -3.41
C PRO A 4 9.63 5.01 -4.94
N VAL A 5 8.96 5.96 -5.61
CA VAL A 5 8.99 6.12 -7.07
C VAL A 5 10.40 6.28 -7.66
N ALA A 6 11.37 6.71 -6.86
CA ALA A 6 12.76 6.80 -7.29
C ALA A 6 13.40 5.43 -7.61
N GLU A 7 12.79 4.33 -7.17
CA GLU A 7 13.24 2.95 -7.43
C GLU A 7 12.50 2.30 -8.60
N ALA A 8 11.48 2.96 -9.15
CA ALA A 8 10.75 2.47 -10.31
C ALA A 8 11.60 2.57 -11.59
N ASP A 9 11.37 1.63 -12.50
CA ASP A 9 11.95 1.63 -13.85
C ASP A 9 10.87 1.42 -14.91
N GLU A 10 11.26 1.27 -16.18
CA GLU A 10 10.33 1.09 -17.29
C GLU A 10 9.53 -0.23 -17.24
N LYS A 11 9.91 -1.17 -16.37
CA LYS A 11 9.33 -2.51 -16.29
C LYS A 11 8.51 -2.72 -15.02
N SER A 12 8.84 -2.02 -13.94
CA SER A 12 8.29 -2.30 -12.62
C SER A 12 8.25 -1.07 -11.72
N PRO A 13 7.16 -0.86 -10.95
CA PRO A 13 7.13 0.16 -9.91
C PRO A 13 8.14 -0.11 -8.77
N PHE A 14 8.67 -1.34 -8.70
CA PHE A 14 9.66 -1.78 -7.71
C PHE A 14 11.09 -1.87 -8.29
N GLY A 15 11.26 -1.48 -9.56
CA GLY A 15 12.48 -1.69 -10.31
C GLY A 15 12.83 -3.18 -10.38
N ARG A 16 14.04 -3.52 -9.94
CA ARG A 16 14.56 -4.91 -9.97
C ARG A 16 14.17 -5.77 -8.78
N LEU A 17 13.48 -5.22 -7.78
CA LEU A 17 13.09 -5.95 -6.58
C LEU A 17 11.78 -6.70 -6.80
N THR A 18 11.64 -7.84 -6.13
CA THR A 18 10.31 -8.44 -5.90
C THR A 18 9.49 -7.52 -4.98
N ALA A 19 8.17 -7.70 -4.98
CA ALA A 19 7.29 -6.93 -4.10
C ALA A 19 7.67 -7.10 -2.61
N GLU A 20 8.02 -8.33 -2.19
CA GLU A 20 8.44 -8.63 -0.83
C GLU A 20 9.74 -7.89 -0.46
N GLU A 21 10.77 -7.97 -1.30
CA GLU A 21 12.04 -7.26 -1.10
C GLU A 21 11.84 -5.75 -1.06
N PHE A 22 10.97 -5.22 -1.93
CA PHE A 22 10.64 -3.79 -1.99
C PHE A 22 9.97 -3.32 -0.70
N TYR A 23 8.94 -4.02 -0.23
CA TYR A 23 8.28 -3.66 1.03
C TYR A 23 9.20 -3.79 2.23
N ALA A 24 10.01 -4.86 2.30
CA ALA A 24 11.00 -5.07 3.35
C ALA A 24 12.06 -3.93 3.36
N ARG A 25 12.58 -3.54 2.19
CA ARG A 25 13.52 -2.41 2.05
C ARG A 25 12.92 -1.11 2.57
N HIS A 26 11.62 -0.90 2.37
CA HIS A 26 10.92 0.28 2.84
C HIS A 26 10.44 0.18 4.29
N GLY A 27 10.70 -0.92 5.01
CA GLY A 27 10.20 -1.10 6.37
C GLY A 27 8.68 -1.08 6.42
N VAL A 28 8.02 -1.66 5.41
CA VAL A 28 6.57 -1.71 5.28
C VAL A 28 6.12 -3.17 5.20
N VAL A 29 5.02 -3.50 5.86
CA VAL A 29 4.33 -4.78 5.67
C VAL A 29 3.10 -4.53 4.80
N ASN A 30 3.06 -5.20 3.65
CA ASN A 30 1.89 -5.22 2.78
C ASN A 30 1.06 -6.48 3.05
N SER A 31 -0.25 -6.35 2.92
CA SER A 31 -1.13 -7.52 2.81
C SER A 31 -2.35 -7.18 1.96
N SER A 32 -2.89 -8.19 1.30
CA SER A 32 -4.12 -8.10 0.54
C SER A 32 -5.20 -8.97 1.17
N SER A 33 -6.45 -8.63 0.90
CA SER A 33 -7.61 -9.42 1.29
C SER A 33 -8.75 -9.15 0.33
N THR A 34 -9.76 -10.00 0.39
CA THR A 34 -10.97 -9.86 -0.43
C THR A 34 -12.17 -10.03 0.47
N PHE A 35 -13.18 -9.18 0.31
CA PHE A 35 -14.45 -9.29 1.03
C PHE A 35 -15.63 -9.17 0.06
N VAL A 36 -16.84 -9.48 0.54
CA VAL A 36 -18.08 -9.29 -0.23
C VAL A 36 -18.86 -8.16 0.43
N ASN A 37 -19.19 -7.12 -0.32
CA ASN A 37 -19.97 -6.01 0.20
C ASN A 37 -21.48 -6.35 0.25
N PRO A 38 -22.34 -5.52 0.88
CA PRO A 38 -23.77 -5.78 0.98
C PRO A 38 -24.52 -5.92 -0.36
N ARG A 39 -23.92 -5.52 -1.49
CA ARG A 39 -24.46 -5.69 -2.85
C ARG A 39 -24.03 -7.02 -3.51
N GLY A 40 -23.34 -7.88 -2.76
CA GLY A 40 -22.83 -9.15 -3.28
C GLY A 40 -21.58 -9.02 -4.15
N LEU A 41 -20.97 -7.83 -4.23
CA LEU A 41 -19.77 -7.60 -5.04
C LEU A 41 -18.52 -8.02 -4.26
N ARG A 42 -17.66 -8.81 -4.89
CA ARG A 42 -16.36 -9.20 -4.37
C ARG A 42 -15.36 -8.05 -4.56
N ILE A 43 -14.89 -7.47 -3.46
CA ILE A 43 -13.98 -6.34 -3.43
C ILE A 43 -12.60 -6.80 -2.98
N PHE A 44 -11.60 -6.60 -3.83
CA PHE A 44 -10.19 -6.76 -3.48
C PHE A 44 -9.69 -5.52 -2.75
N THR A 45 -8.80 -5.70 -1.78
CA THR A 45 -8.17 -4.59 -1.09
C THR A 45 -6.76 -4.91 -0.60
N GLN A 46 -5.96 -3.86 -0.40
CA GLN A 46 -4.60 -3.92 0.13
C GLN A 46 -4.40 -2.93 1.27
N ARG A 47 -3.50 -3.26 2.21
CA ARG A 47 -3.06 -2.37 3.28
C ARG A 47 -1.54 -2.31 3.36
N TRP A 48 -1.01 -1.20 3.83
CA TRP A 48 0.41 -0.96 4.08
C TRP A 48 0.58 -0.37 5.47
N VAL A 49 1.39 -1.01 6.30
CA VAL A 49 1.67 -0.57 7.67
C VAL A 49 3.17 -0.55 7.93
N PRO A 50 3.69 0.29 8.83
CA PRO A 50 5.09 0.25 9.24
C PRO A 50 5.47 -1.15 9.75
N ALA A 51 6.66 -1.63 9.40
CA ALA A 51 7.21 -2.85 9.94
C ALA A 51 7.74 -2.61 11.37
N GLY A 52 7.47 -3.57 12.27
CA GLY A 52 7.85 -3.51 13.68
C GLY A 52 6.64 -3.47 14.61
N VAL A 53 6.65 -4.32 15.64
CA VAL A 53 5.52 -4.47 16.59
C VAL A 53 5.33 -3.20 17.45
N ASP A 54 6.40 -2.45 17.66
CA ASP A 54 6.43 -1.27 18.54
C ASP A 54 6.49 0.07 17.79
N ALA A 55 6.31 0.08 16.46
CA ALA A 55 6.30 1.31 15.70
C ALA A 55 5.03 2.11 16.03
N PRO A 56 5.13 3.29 16.68
CA PRO A 56 3.95 4.08 16.99
C PRO A 56 3.27 4.53 15.69
N LEU A 57 1.98 4.21 15.55
CA LEU A 57 1.19 4.69 14.42
C LEU A 57 0.83 6.17 14.63
N LEU A 58 1.23 7.02 13.68
CA LEU A 58 0.89 8.45 13.71
C LEU A 58 -0.58 8.72 13.38
N GLY A 59 -1.25 7.75 12.75
CA GLY A 59 -2.65 7.82 12.36
C GLY A 59 -2.99 6.80 11.29
N ALA A 60 -4.24 6.81 10.84
CA ALA A 60 -4.71 6.01 9.72
C ALA A 60 -5.01 6.89 8.51
N ILE A 61 -4.66 6.41 7.32
CA ILE A 61 -4.98 7.05 6.04
C ILE A 61 -5.85 6.09 5.24
N ALA A 62 -7.02 6.57 4.85
CA ALA A 62 -7.89 5.89 3.91
C ALA A 62 -7.54 6.30 2.48
N VAL A 63 -7.21 5.34 1.62
CA VAL A 63 -6.95 5.58 0.19
C VAL A 63 -8.06 4.98 -0.67
N VAL A 64 -8.53 5.76 -1.63
CA VAL A 64 -9.54 5.36 -2.62
C VAL A 64 -9.04 5.77 -3.99
N HIS A 65 -9.16 4.87 -4.96
CA HIS A 65 -8.79 5.16 -6.35
C HIS A 65 -9.99 5.76 -7.11
N GLY A 66 -9.70 6.42 -8.22
CA GLY A 66 -10.74 6.95 -9.12
C GLY A 66 -11.34 5.88 -10.04
N PHE A 67 -12.19 6.34 -10.96
CA PHE A 67 -12.72 5.52 -12.05
C PHE A 67 -11.58 4.85 -12.83
N THR A 68 -11.75 3.56 -13.17
CA THR A 68 -10.73 2.68 -13.81
C THR A 68 -9.42 2.48 -13.04
N GLY A 69 -9.26 3.04 -11.85
CA GLY A 69 -8.09 2.81 -11.01
C GLY A 69 -8.18 1.49 -10.24
N GLU A 70 -7.04 1.05 -9.72
CA GLU A 70 -6.97 0.01 -8.69
C GLU A 70 -5.77 0.25 -7.77
N SER A 71 -5.76 -0.42 -6.61
CA SER A 71 -4.77 -0.18 -5.55
C SER A 71 -3.36 -0.69 -5.88
N SER A 72 -3.24 -1.64 -6.81
CA SER A 72 -2.01 -2.37 -7.13
C SER A 72 -0.95 -1.52 -7.82
N TRP A 73 -1.33 -0.44 -8.51
CA TRP A 73 -0.41 0.40 -9.28
C TRP A 73 -0.62 1.89 -9.04
N MET A 74 -1.85 2.36 -8.84
CA MET A 74 -2.15 3.79 -8.82
C MET A 74 -1.75 4.47 -7.51
N VAL A 75 -2.07 3.85 -6.37
CA VAL A 75 -1.83 4.44 -5.03
C VAL A 75 -0.71 3.76 -4.26
N GLN A 76 -0.17 2.65 -4.77
CA GLN A 76 0.74 1.77 -4.04
C GLN A 76 2.01 2.48 -3.55
N LEU A 77 2.72 3.19 -4.41
CA LEU A 77 3.97 3.86 -4.03
C LEU A 77 3.73 5.01 -3.03
N THR A 78 2.61 5.72 -3.19
CA THR A 78 2.15 6.73 -2.23
C THR A 78 1.78 6.10 -0.89
N ALA A 79 1.11 4.95 -0.89
CA ALA A 79 0.78 4.22 0.32
C ALA A 79 2.04 3.74 1.05
N VAL A 80 3.05 3.24 0.33
CA VAL A 80 4.35 2.88 0.90
C VAL A 80 5.05 4.11 1.48
N HIS A 81 4.98 5.27 0.81
CA HIS A 81 5.57 6.51 1.33
C HIS A 81 4.99 6.90 2.68
N PHE A 82 3.67 6.88 2.83
CA PHE A 82 3.00 7.19 4.10
C PHE A 82 3.22 6.10 5.16
N ALA A 83 3.21 4.82 4.78
CA ALA A 83 3.49 3.73 5.70
C ALA A 83 4.91 3.82 6.26
N LYS A 84 5.89 4.11 5.41
CA LYS A 84 7.28 4.38 5.83
C LYS A 84 7.40 5.60 6.75
N ALA A 85 6.48 6.56 6.65
CA ALA A 85 6.40 7.73 7.52
C ALA A 85 5.68 7.48 8.85
N GLY A 86 5.11 6.28 9.09
CA GLY A 86 4.47 5.92 10.35
C GLY A 86 2.94 5.86 10.31
N PHE A 87 2.30 5.97 9.15
CA PHE A 87 0.84 5.88 9.03
C PHE A 87 0.36 4.46 8.66
N ALA A 88 -0.78 4.04 9.19
CA ALA A 88 -1.46 2.85 8.69
C ALA A 88 -2.30 3.21 7.47
N VAL A 89 -1.90 2.76 6.27
CA VAL A 89 -2.61 3.05 5.03
C VAL A 89 -3.53 1.88 4.68
N ASN A 90 -4.83 2.15 4.62
CA ASN A 90 -5.87 1.17 4.44
C ASN A 90 -6.86 1.62 3.34
N PRO A 91 -7.61 0.70 2.73
CA PRO A 91 -8.80 1.07 1.99
C PRO A 91 -9.86 1.67 2.92
N ILE A 92 -10.87 2.31 2.32
CA ILE A 92 -12.16 2.41 2.98
C ILE A 92 -12.84 1.03 2.89
N ARG A 93 -13.32 0.52 4.03
CA ARG A 93 -14.23 -0.63 4.08
C ARG A 93 -15.65 -0.06 4.21
N ASP A 94 -16.34 0.04 3.10
CA ASP A 94 -17.79 0.30 3.04
C ASP A 94 -18.60 -1.00 3.12
#